data_AF-A0A945PUD8-F1
#
_entry.id   AF-A0A945PUD8-F1
#
_cell.length_a   1.000
_cell.length_b   1.000
_cell.length_c   1.000
_cell.angle_alpha   90.00
_cell.angle_beta   90.00
_cell.angle_gamma   90.00
#
_symmetry.space_group_name_H-M   'P 1'
#
loop_
_entity.id
_entity.type
_entity.pdbx_description
1 polymer ?
#
loop_
_entity_poly.entity_id
_entity_poly.type
_entity_poly.pdbx_seq_one_letter_code
_entity_poly.pdbx_strand_id
1 'polypeptide(L)' 'MTAARDPGFHELVSAFGDRTGVPVLLNTSYNVAGEPIMERPEDATKCFLGTNIDALLLEHLLLIKND' A
#
# COMPACT_ATOMS: atom_id res chain seq x y z
N MET A 1 -10.17 -5.36 8.66
CA MET A 1 -9.87 -4.21 9.53
C MET A 1 -11.20 -3.54 9.89
N THR A 2 -11.51 -3.24 11.14
CA THR A 2 -12.78 -2.57 11.49
C THR A 2 -12.61 -1.05 11.41
N ALA A 3 -13.70 -0.31 11.15
CA ALA A 3 -13.67 1.14 11.15
C ALA A 3 -13.15 1.75 12.47
N ALA A 4 -13.39 1.07 13.59
CA ALA A 4 -12.89 1.50 14.91
C ALA A 4 -11.38 1.28 15.10
N ARG A 5 -10.77 0.33 14.39
CA ARG A 5 -9.34 -0.02 14.54
C ARG A 5 -8.45 0.79 13.60
N ASP A 6 -8.90 0.95 12.35
CA ASP A 6 -8.19 1.72 11.33
C ASP A 6 -9.22 2.18 10.30
N PRO A 7 -9.75 3.40 10.47
CA PRO A 7 -10.81 3.91 9.62
C PRO A 7 -10.36 4.11 8.17
N GLY A 8 -9.10 4.50 7.94
CA GLY A 8 -8.56 4.74 6.61
C GLY A 8 -8.45 3.44 5.80
N PHE A 9 -7.91 2.38 6.40
CA PHE A 9 -7.83 1.08 5.74
C PHE A 9 -9.23 0.45 5.52
N HIS A 10 -10.17 0.70 6.44
CA HIS A 10 -11.57 0.27 6.25
C HIS A 10 -12.23 0.98 5.07
N GLU A 11 -12.04 2.30 4.93
CA GLU A 11 -12.55 3.08 3.80
C GLU A 11 -11.94 2.60 2.47
N LEU A 12 -10.63 2.34 2.44
CA LEU A 12 -9.95 1.80 1.25
C LEU A 12 -10.56 0.47 0.78
N VAL A 13 -10.76 -0.47 1.70
CA VAL A 13 -11.36 -1.78 1.38
C VAL A 13 -12.81 -1.63 0.92
N SER A 14 -13.56 -0.71 1.53
CA SER A 14 -14.95 -0.44 1.15
C SER A 14 -15.04 0.15 -0.27
N ALA A 15 -14.23 1.18 -0.56
CA ALA A 15 -14.15 1.80 -1.88
C ALA A 15 -13.66 0.81 -2.96
N PHE A 16 -12.77 -0.12 -2.61
CA PHE A 16 -12.39 -1.21 -3.50
C PHE A 16 -13.58 -2.15 -3.78
N GLY A 17 -14.37 -2.49 -2.75
CA GLY A 17 -15.60 -3.27 -2.88
C GLY A 17 -16.64 -2.61 -3.78
N ASP A 18 -16.87 -1.30 -3.63
CA ASP A 18 -17.81 -0.54 -4.46
C ASP A 18 -17.44 -0.57 -5.95
N ARG A 19 -16.14 -0.62 -6.26
CA ARG A 19 -15.61 -0.64 -7.63
C ARG A 19 -15.55 -2.04 -8.25
N THR A 20 -15.35 -3.07 -7.44
CA THR A 20 -15.03 -4.43 -7.92
C THR A 20 -16.10 -5.47 -7.60
N GLY A 21 -17.04 -5.15 -6.71
CA GLY A 21 -18.01 -6.08 -6.15
C GLY A 21 -17.45 -7.00 -5.05
N VAL A 22 -16.14 -6.95 -4.76
CA VAL A 22 -15.48 -7.81 -3.77
C VAL A 22 -14.61 -6.95 -2.83
N PRO A 23 -15.01 -6.70 -1.57
CA PRO A 23 -14.28 -5.86 -0.63
C PRO A 23 -13.12 -6.62 0.03
N VAL A 24 -12.18 -7.15 -0.76
CA VAL A 24 -11.03 -7.94 -0.27
C VAL A 24 -9.75 -7.49 -0.96
N LEU A 25 -8.73 -7.17 -0.15
CA LEU A 25 -7.39 -6.85 -0.60
C LEU A 25 -6.40 -7.91 -0.11
N LEU A 26 -5.45 -8.28 -0.98
CA LEU A 26 -4.27 -9.03 -0.55
C LEU A 26 -3.30 -8.05 0.12
N ASN A 27 -3.02 -8.27 1.41
CA ASN A 27 -2.03 -7.50 2.16
C ASN A 27 -0.81 -8.37 2.44
N THR A 28 0.36 -7.94 1.99
CA THR A 28 1.65 -8.60 2.23
C THR A 28 2.63 -7.62 2.86
N SER A 29 3.69 -8.12 3.47
CA SER A 29 4.77 -7.29 3.99
C SER A 29 5.32 -6.39 2.89
N TYR A 30 5.55 -5.12 3.22
CA TYR A 30 6.25 -4.22 2.32
C TYR A 30 7.75 -4.34 2.54
N ASN A 31 8.39 -5.21 1.76
CA ASN A 31 9.81 -5.51 1.75
C ASN A 31 10.23 -6.14 0.43
N VAL A 32 11.55 -6.27 0.23
CA VAL A 32 12.12 -7.17 -0.78
C VAL A 32 12.35 -8.54 -0.14
N ALA A 33 12.25 -9.62 -0.91
CA ALA A 33 12.44 -10.97 -0.39
C ALA A 33 13.82 -11.12 0.29
N GLY A 34 13.81 -11.53 1.56
CA GLY A 34 15.02 -11.65 2.39
C GLY A 34 15.35 -10.42 3.23
N GLU A 35 14.66 -9.30 3.02
CA GLU A 35 14.84 -8.06 3.77
C GLU A 35 13.76 -7.87 4.85
N PRO A 36 14.05 -7.12 5.93
CA PRO A 36 13.04 -6.75 6.93
C PRO A 36 11.95 -5.83 6.34
N ILE A 37 10.87 -5.66 7.09
CA ILE A 37 9.81 -4.69 6.77
C ILE A 37 10.40 -3.28 6.82
N MET A 38 9.98 -2.42 5.89
CA MET A 38 10.42 -1.03 5.83
C MET A 38 9.95 -0.25 7.06
N GLU A 39 10.85 0.51 7.67
CA GLU A 39 10.57 1.37 8.84
C GLU A 39 10.84 2.86 8.58
N ARG A 40 11.43 3.20 7.42
CA ARG A 40 11.83 4.57 7.08
C ARG A 40 11.32 5.00 5.71
N PRO A 41 10.87 6.26 5.53
CA PRO A 41 10.38 6.76 4.24
C PRO A 41 11.40 6.62 3.11
N GLU A 42 12.69 6.78 3.41
CA GLU A 42 13.76 6.65 2.42
C GLU A 42 13.89 5.22 1.91
N ASP A 43 13.69 4.23 2.78
CA ASP A 43 13.79 2.81 2.43
C ASP A 43 12.55 2.35 1.65
N ALA A 44 11.36 2.84 2.04
CA ALA A 44 10.13 2.70 1.25
C ALA A 44 10.31 3.25 -0.17
N THR A 45 10.87 4.46 -0.30
CA THR A 45 11.08 5.09 -1.61
C THR A 45 12.08 4.31 -2.47
N LYS A 46 13.20 3.85 -1.89
CA LYS A 46 14.17 2.98 -2.59
C LYS A 46 13.54 1.67 -3.05
N CYS A 47 12.77 1.02 -2.17
CA CYS A 47 12.04 -0.21 -2.48
C CYS A 47 11.07 0.01 -3.64
N PHE A 48 10.26 1.08 -3.59
CA PHE A 48 9.35 1.46 -4.66
C PHE A 48 10.08 1.66 -5.98
N LEU A 49 11.15 2.46 -6.01
CA LEU A 49 11.92 2.72 -7.23
C LEU A 49 12.59 1.45 -7.79
N GLY A 50 13.07 0.55 -6.93
CA GLY A 50 13.80 -0.67 -7.30
C GLY A 50 12.94 -1.90 -7.61
N THR A 51 11.61 -1.83 -7.44
CA THR A 51 10.69 -2.96 -7.68
C THR A 51 9.67 -2.65 -8.77
N ASN A 52 8.85 -3.63 -9.17
CA ASN A 52 7.77 -3.44 -10.15
C ASN A 52 6.45 -2.96 -9.50
N ILE A 53 6.52 -2.24 -8.38
CA ILE A 53 5.34 -1.64 -7.77
C ILE A 53 4.95 -0.39 -8.56
N ASP A 54 3.67 -0.30 -8.93
CA ASP A 54 3.15 0.75 -9.81
C ASP A 54 2.97 2.10 -9.09
N ALA A 55 2.53 2.06 -7.83
CA ALA A 55 2.26 3.24 -7.03
C ALA A 55 2.67 3.06 -5.55
N LEU A 56 3.11 4.15 -4.93
CA LEU A 56 3.44 4.25 -3.51
C LEU A 56 2.67 5.42 -2.89
N LEU A 57 1.82 5.13 -1.91
CA LEU A 57 1.21 6.14 -1.05
C LEU A 57 2.01 6.21 0.26
N LEU A 58 2.65 7.34 0.51
CA LEU A 58 3.31 7.67 1.78
C LEU A 58 2.59 8.86 2.41
N GLU A 59 1.87 8.59 3.49
CA GLU A 59 0.98 9.58 4.13
C GLU A 59 -0.02 10.18 3.12
N HIS A 60 0.20 11.42 2.71
CA HIS A 60 -0.64 12.18 1.77
C HIS A 60 0.05 12.41 0.42
N LEU A 61 1.16 11.72 0.14
CA LEU A 61 1.92 11.82 -1.09
C LEU A 61 1.77 10.53 -1.89
N LEU A 62 1.20 10.65 -3.09
CA LEU A 62 1.08 9.57 -4.05
C LEU A 62 2.15 9.69 -5.12
N LEU A 63 3.03 8.70 -5.19
CA LEU A 63 4.00 8.53 -6.25
C LEU A 63 3.47 7.47 -7.21
N ILE A 64 3.48 7.79 -8.51
CA ILE A 64 3.06 6.89 -9.58
C ILE A 64 4.24 6.77 -10.54
N LYS A 65 4.62 5.55 -10.91
CA LYS A 65 5.59 5.35 -11.98
C LYS A 65 4.92 5.67 -13.30
N ASN A 66 5.55 6.57 -14.06
CA ASN A 66 5.22 6.76 -15.46
C ASN A 66 6.04 5.75 -16.26
N ASP A 67 5.39 5.05 -17.19
CA ASP A 67 6.04 4.17 -18.15
C ASP A 67 7.03 4.91 -19.06
#